data_AF-A0A1T2L3N4-F1
#
_entry.id   AF-A0A1T2L3N4-F1
#
_cell.length_a   1.000
_cell.length_b   1.000
_cell.length_c   1.000
_cell.angle_alpha   90.00
_cell.angle_beta   90.00
_cell.angle_gamma   90.00
#
_symmetry.space_group_name_H-M   'P 1'
#
loop_
_entity.id
_entity.type
_entity.pdbx_description
1 polymer ?
#
loop_
_entity_poly.entity_id
_entity_poly.type
_entity_poly.pdbx_seq_one_letter_code
_entity_poly.pdbx_strand_id
1 'polypeptide(L)'
;MVACVPDEEEELMASAQYLHQKMREIRTSGRIISNEHVAVMAALNITHEMLQAGAEQEESGDLTPRLRSVREKVEAALNESNQLEL
;
A
#
# COMPACT_ATOMS: atom_id res chain seq x y z
N MET A 1 21.19 4.44 18.17
CA MET A 1 21.11 2.98 18.31
C MET A 1 19.65 2.62 18.11
N VAL A 2 19.33 1.88 17.06
CA VAL A 2 17.97 1.38 16.83
C VAL A 2 17.94 -0.03 17.39
N ALA A 3 16.96 -0.34 18.22
CA ALA A 3 16.78 -1.70 18.72
C ALA A 3 16.34 -2.58 17.54
N CYS A 4 17.07 -3.66 17.29
CA CYS A 4 16.79 -4.62 16.24
C CYS A 4 16.74 -6.00 16.89
N VAL A 5 15.63 -6.72 16.73
CA VAL A 5 15.59 -8.15 17.03
C VAL A 5 16.29 -8.92 15.89
N PRO A 6 16.88 -10.11 16.16
CA PRO A 6 17.71 -10.82 15.19
C PRO A 6 17.02 -11.13 13.85
N ASP A 7 15.69 -11.31 13.88
CA ASP A 7 14.90 -11.67 12.70
C ASP A 7 14.39 -10.47 11.89
N GLU A 8 14.58 -9.23 12.38
CA GLU A 8 14.13 -7.99 11.71
C GLU A 8 15.28 -7.19 11.09
N GLU A 9 16.53 -7.68 11.15
CA GLU A 9 17.70 -6.94 10.67
C GLU A 9 17.59 -6.59 9.19
N GLU A 10 17.13 -7.53 8.37
CA GLU A 10 16.97 -7.34 6.93
C GLU A 10 15.90 -6.29 6.61
N GLU A 11 14.76 -6.34 7.31
CA GLU A 11 13.66 -5.38 7.15
C GLU A 11 14.07 -3.96 7.61
N LEU A 12 14.79 -3.88 8.73
CA LEU A 12 15.31 -2.61 9.24
C LEU A 12 16.37 -2.04 8.29
N MET A 13 17.22 -2.89 7.71
CA MET A 13 18.21 -2.50 6.72
C MET A 13 17.54 -1.99 5.44
N ALA A 14 16.50 -2.67 4.95
CA ALA A 14 15.70 -2.23 3.81
C ALA A 14 15.05 -0.87 4.09
N SER A 15 14.47 -0.68 5.28
CA SER A 15 13.89 0.59 5.72
C SER A 15 14.91 1.72 5.75
N ALA A 16 16.12 1.45 6.26
CA ALA A 16 17.21 2.42 6.29
C ALA A 16 17.70 2.80 4.89
N GLN A 17 17.82 1.83 3.98
CA GLN A 17 18.18 2.07 2.58
C GLN A 17 17.12 2.91 1.87
N TYR A 18 15.84 2.61 2.10
CA TYR A 18 14.74 3.38 1.53
C TYR A 18 14.75 4.84 1.98
N LEU A 19 14.85 5.07 3.29
CA LEU A 19 14.98 6.42 3.85
C LEU A 19 16.19 7.15 3.26
N HIS A 20 17.34 6.49 3.19
CA HIS A 20 18.56 7.07 2.63
C HIS A 20 18.38 7.51 1.18
N GLN A 21 17.72 6.69 0.37
CA GLN A 21 17.44 7.00 -1.02
C GLN A 21 16.50 8.22 -1.17
N LYS A 22 15.41 8.29 -0.40
CA LYS A 22 14.51 9.46 -0.37
C LYS A 22 15.23 10.74 0.06
N MET A 23 16.08 10.64 1.08
CA MET A 23 16.90 11.78 1.51
C MET A 23 17.88 12.24 0.42
N ARG A 24 18.46 11.32 -0.35
CA ARG A 24 19.33 11.67 -1.50
C ARG A 24 18.55 12.41 -2.59
N GLU A 25 17.38 11.91 -2.96
CA GLU A 25 16.50 12.53 -3.97
C GLU A 25 16.15 13.97 -3.59
N ILE A 26 15.71 14.19 -2.35
CA ILE A 26 15.36 15.52 -1.84
C ILE A 26 16.58 16.43 -1.83
N ARG A 27 17.75 15.93 -1.41
CA ARG A 27 19.00 16.70 -1.42
C ARG A 27 19.43 17.08 -2.84
N THR A 28 19.28 16.18 -3.81
CA THR A 28 19.63 16.46 -5.22
C THR A 28 18.72 17.49 -5.88
N SER A 29 17.51 17.74 -5.35
CA SER A 29 16.63 18.81 -5.83
C SER A 29 17.20 20.22 -5.60
N GLY A 30 18.24 20.37 -4.77
CA GLY A 30 18.97 21.63 -4.53
C GLY A 30 18.19 22.69 -3.74
N ARG A 31 16.93 22.42 -3.35
CA ARG A 31 16.05 23.40 -2.71
C ARG A 31 16.24 23.52 -1.19
N ILE A 32 16.89 22.54 -0.54
CA ILE A 32 16.98 22.41 0.91
C ILE A 32 18.45 22.18 1.32
N ILE A 33 18.93 22.98 2.28
CA ILE A 33 20.36 23.04 2.66
C ILE A 33 20.68 22.22 3.92
N SER A 34 19.75 22.12 4.88
CA SER A 34 19.99 21.40 6.14
C SER A 34 19.60 19.92 6.06
N ASN A 35 20.45 19.04 6.58
CA ASN A 35 20.18 17.60 6.70
C ASN A 35 18.95 17.30 7.57
N GLU A 36 18.65 18.14 8.57
CA GLU A 36 17.46 18.00 9.42
C GLU A 36 16.18 18.20 8.59
N HIS A 37 16.16 19.23 7.74
CA HIS A 37 15.02 19.46 6.85
C HIS A 37 14.88 18.35 5.80
N VAL A 38 15.99 17.82 5.29
CA VAL A 38 15.97 16.66 4.38
C VAL A 38 15.36 15.43 5.07
N ALA A 39 15.71 15.17 6.33
CA ALA A 39 15.17 14.04 7.09
C ALA A 39 13.66 14.19 7.35
N VAL A 40 13.21 15.38 7.76
CA VAL A 40 11.78 15.67 7.99
C VAL A 40 10.98 15.53 6.69
N MET A 41 11.47 16.09 5.59
CA MET A 41 10.78 16.00 4.30
C MET A 41 10.74 14.55 3.76
N ALA A 42 11.82 13.78 3.96
CA ALA A 42 11.83 12.36 3.61
C ALA A 42 10.78 11.59 4.43
N ALA A 43 10.72 11.82 5.74
CA ALA A 43 9.73 11.18 6.61
C ALA A 43 8.28 11.52 6.21
N LEU A 44 8.00 12.79 5.89
CA LEU A 44 6.69 13.23 5.42
C LEU A 44 6.30 12.56 4.09
N ASN A 45 7.20 12.52 3.12
CA ASN A 45 6.94 11.89 1.83
C ASN A 45 6.68 10.40 1.97
N ILE A 46 7.49 9.69 2.75
CA ILE A 46 7.33 8.25 3.01
C ILE A 46 5.96 7.99 3.68
N THR A 47 5.61 8.79 4.68
CA THR A 47 4.32 8.67 5.38
C THR A 47 3.15 8.93 4.42
N HIS A 48 3.27 9.91 3.53
CA HIS A 48 2.26 10.19 2.52
C HIS A 48 2.06 9.01 1.55
N GLU A 49 3.16 8.41 1.06
CA GLU A 49 3.12 7.23 0.20
C GLU A 49 2.44 6.04 0.89
N MET A 50 2.74 5.80 2.18
CA MET A 50 2.10 4.73 2.95
C MET A 50 0.59 4.95 3.14
N LEU A 51 0.17 6.18 3.45
CA LEU A 51 -1.24 6.51 3.60
C LEU A 51 -1.99 6.40 2.26
N GLN A 52 -1.36 6.82 1.16
CA GLN A 52 -1.93 6.69 -0.17
C GLN A 52 -2.08 5.22 -0.58
N ALA A 53 -1.05 4.39 -0.35
CA ALA A 53 -1.12 2.96 -0.65
C ALA A 53 -2.22 2.25 0.16
N GLY A 54 -2.44 2.64 1.42
CA GLY A 54 -3.55 2.15 2.23
C GLY A 54 -4.92 2.55 1.65
N ALA A 55 -5.07 3.82 1.24
CA ALA A 55 -6.30 4.30 0.62
C ALA A 55 -6.61 3.61 -0.73
N GLU A 56 -5.59 3.39 -1.57
CA GLU A 56 -5.73 2.66 -2.83
C GLU A 56 -6.11 1.18 -2.62
N GLN A 57 -5.62 0.56 -1.53
CA GLN A 57 -6.04 -0.79 -1.14
C GLN A 57 -7.50 -0.83 -0.66
N GLU A 58 -7.97 0.18 0.08
CA GLU A 58 -9.38 0.30 0.46
C GLU A 58 -10.28 0.48 -0.76
N GLU A 59 -9.86 1.31 -1.73
CA GLU A 59 -10.62 1.55 -2.97
C GLU A 59 -10.64 0.33 -3.90
N SER A 60 -9.51 -0.38 -4.00
CA SER A 60 -9.42 -1.66 -4.73
C SER A 60 -10.13 -2.82 -4.00
N GLY A 61 -10.42 -2.63 -2.72
CA GLY A 61 -10.83 -3.66 -1.76
C GLY A 61 -12.31 -4.01 -1.78
N ASP A 62 -13.18 -3.20 -2.40
CA ASP A 62 -14.59 -3.60 -2.53
C ASP A 62 -14.81 -4.51 -3.74
N LEU A 63 -14.06 -5.63 -3.75
CA LEU A 63 -14.36 -6.81 -4.56
C LEU A 63 -15.66 -7.48 -4.10
N THR A 64 -16.10 -7.21 -2.86
CA THR A 64 -17.32 -7.72 -2.24
C THR A 64 -18.59 -7.52 -3.07
N PRO A 65 -18.93 -6.32 -3.58
CA PRO A 65 -20.09 -6.08 -4.42
C PRO A 65 -19.97 -6.77 -5.79
N ARG A 66 -18.76 -6.81 -6.38
CA ARG A 66 -18.51 -7.56 -7.62
C ARG A 66 -18.73 -9.05 -7.43
N LEU A 67 -18.19 -9.61 -6.35
CA LEU A 67 -18.35 -11.02 -5.99
C LEU A 67 -19.82 -11.35 -5.68
N ARG A 68 -20.53 -10.44 -4.98
CA ARG A 68 -21.97 -10.56 -4.71
C ARG A 68 -22.78 -10.60 -6.02
N SER A 69 -22.52 -9.68 -6.94
CA SER A 69 -23.21 -9.64 -8.24
C SER A 69 -22.95 -10.89 -9.07
N VAL A 70 -21.72 -11.42 -9.06
CA VAL A 70 -21.39 -12.69 -9.74
C VAL A 70 -22.16 -13.85 -9.10
N ARG A 71 -22.22 -13.91 -7.76
CA ARG A 71 -22.96 -14.94 -7.03
C ARG A 71 -24.46 -14.92 -7.35
N GLU A 72 -25.07 -13.73 -7.34
CA GLU A 72 -26.48 -13.54 -7.69
C GLU A 72 -26.79 -14.00 -9.12
N LYS A 73 -25.92 -13.69 -10.08
CA LYS A 73 -26.07 -14.14 -11.48
C LYS A 73 -25.98 -15.66 -11.63
N VAL A 74 -25.06 -16.29 -10.90
CA VAL A 74 -24.93 -17.76 -10.90
C VAL A 74 -26.18 -18.41 -10.31
N GLU A 75 -26.69 -17.88 -9.19
CA GLU A 75 -27.89 -18.40 -8.54
C GLU A 75 -29.14 -18.22 -9.41
N ALA A 76 -29.27 -17.08 -10.10
CA ALA A 76 -30.34 -16.84 -11.05
C ALA A 76 -30.32 -17.84 -12.23
N ALA A 77 -29.15 -18.08 -12.85
CA ALA A 77 -29.01 -19.00 -13.97
C ALA A 77 -29.29 -20.48 -13.57
N LEU A 78 -28.89 -20.86 -12.35
CA LEU A 78 -29.19 -22.18 -11.79
C LEU A 78 -30.69 -22.36 -11.54
N ASN A 79 -31.36 -21.35 -10.97
CA ASN A 79 -32.80 -21.40 -10.74
C ASN A 79 -33.63 -21.39 -12.03
N GLU A 80 -33.17 -20.69 -13.08
CA GLU A 80 -33.82 -20.66 -14.38
C GLU A 80 -33.72 -22.04 -15.08
N SER A 81 -32.57 -22.70 -14.97
CA SER A 81 -32.38 -24.07 -15.48
C SER A 81 -33.28 -25.08 -14.76
N ASN A 82 -33.43 -24.96 -13.44
CA ASN A 82 -34.28 -25.84 -12.64
C ASN A 82 -35.79 -25.66 -12.90
N GLN A 83 -36.22 -24.48 -13.36
CA GLN A 83 -37.61 -24.19 -13.72
C GLN A 83 -37.99 -24.68 -15.11
N LEU A 84 -37.01 -24.91 -16.00
CA LEU A 84 -37.23 -25.44 -17.35
C LEU A 84 -37.30 -26.98 -17.38
N GLU A 85 -36.91 -27.66 -16.31
CA GLU A 85 -36.95 -29.13 -16.18
C GLU A 85 -38.24 -29.67 -15.50
N LEU A 86 -39.19 -28.81 -15.16
CA LEU A 86 -40.50 -29.12 -14.55
C LEU A 86 -41.66 -28.84 -15.52
#